data_AF-A0A832APU6-F1
#
_entry.id   AF-A0A832APU6-F1
#
_cell.length_a   1.000
_cell.length_b   1.000
_cell.length_c   1.000
_cell.angle_alpha   90.00
_cell.angle_beta   90.00
_cell.angle_gamma   90.00
#
_symmetry.space_group_name_H-M   'P 1'
#
loop_
_entity.id
_entity.type
_entity.pdbx_description
1 polymer ?
#
loop_
_entity_poly.entity_id
_entity_poly.type
_entity_poly.pdbx_seq_one_letter_code
_entity_poly.pdbx_strand_id
1 'polypeptide(L)' 'MQRIRHNRLNLALAHLALITYTIIALFPLLVILINSFKTRKAIFREPLALPTPDTFSLVG' A
#
# COMPACT_ATOMS: atom_id res chain seq x y z
N MET A 1 11.07 36.48 -19.75
CA MET A 1 10.84 35.09 -19.30
C MET A 1 11.75 34.80 -18.11
N GLN A 2 11.20 34.71 -16.89
CA GLN A 2 11.97 34.46 -15.67
C GLN A 2 12.26 32.95 -15.57
N ARG A 3 13.52 32.53 -15.78
CA ARG A 3 13.91 31.12 -15.61
C ARG A 3 13.86 30.77 -14.13
N ILE A 4 12.89 29.95 -13.74
CA ILE A 4 12.85 29.34 -12.41
C ILE A 4 14.01 28.33 -12.35
N ARG A 5 15.05 28.62 -11.55
CA ARG A 5 16.09 27.62 -11.25
C ARG A 5 15.44 26.53 -10.39
N HIS A 6 15.23 25.35 -10.98
CA HIS A 6 14.85 24.18 -10.19
C HIS A 6 16.01 23.81 -9.26
N ASN A 7 15.81 24.02 -7.96
CA ASN A 7 16.72 23.54 -6.95
C ASN A 7 16.62 22.01 -6.91
N ARG A 8 17.71 21.29 -7.25
CA ARG A 8 17.72 19.82 -7.33
C ARG A 8 17.27 19.16 -6.03
N LEU A 9 17.56 19.79 -4.88
CA LEU A 9 17.09 19.35 -3.57
C LEU A 9 15.56 19.41 -3.45
N ASN A 10 14.94 20.52 -3.87
CA ASN A 10 13.48 20.65 -3.82
C ASN A 10 12.79 19.59 -4.68
N LEU A 11 13.35 19.27 -5.85
CA LEU A 11 12.84 18.22 -6.72
C LEU A 11 12.93 16.84 -6.04
N ALA A 12 14.06 16.52 -5.43
CA ALA A 12 14.26 15.26 -4.71
C ALA A 12 13.29 15.13 -3.52
N LEU A 13 13.13 16.19 -2.73
CA LEU A 13 12.20 16.23 -1.60
C LEU A 13 10.75 16.07 -2.06
N ALA A 14 10.36 16.70 -3.17
CA ALA A 14 9.02 16.54 -3.73
C ALA A 14 8.75 15.08 -4.15
N HIS A 15 9.70 14.44 -4.83
CA HIS A 15 9.56 13.03 -5.20
C HIS A 15 9.50 12.11 -3.99
N LEU A 16 10.35 12.35 -2.98
CA LEU A 16 10.31 11.59 -1.73
C LEU A 16 8.92 11.69 -1.07
N ALA A 17 8.39 12.91 -0.93
CA ALA A 17 7.06 13.13 -0.37
C ALA A 17 5.96 12.41 -1.15
N LEU A 18 5.99 12.49 -2.49
CA LEU A 18 5.02 11.81 -3.36
C LEU A 18 5.13 10.28 -3.30
N ILE A 19 6.35 9.73 -3.22
CA ILE A 19 6.58 8.29 -3.07
C ILE A 19 6.04 7.81 -1.72
N THR A 20 6.38 8.51 -0.63
CA THR A 20 5.88 8.19 0.71
C THR A 20 4.35 8.25 0.75
N TYR A 21 3.76 9.30 0.18
CA TYR A 21 2.31 9.44 0.08
C TYR A 21 1.69 8.27 -0.68
N THR A 22 2.29 7.88 -1.81
CA THR A 22 1.81 6.75 -2.61
C THR A 22 1.85 5.45 -1.81
N ILE A 23 2.95 5.17 -1.09
CA ILE A 23 3.06 3.96 -0.24
C ILE A 23 1.93 3.92 0.80
N ILE A 24 1.67 5.05 1.48
CA ILE A 24 0.59 5.14 2.48
C ILE A 24 -0.77 4.95 1.81
N ALA A 25 -1.00 5.59 0.66
CA ALA A 25 -2.26 5.48 -0.08
C ALA A 25 -2.53 4.07 -0.63
N LEU A 26 -1.48 3.29 -0.92
CA LEU A 26 -1.58 1.91 -1.39
C LEU A 26 -1.82 0.90 -0.25
N PHE A 27 -1.61 1.28 1.01
CA PHE A 27 -1.84 0.40 2.16
C PHE A 27 -3.21 -0.33 2.16
N PRO A 28 -4.37 0.34 1.96
CA PRO A 28 -5.66 -0.36 1.90
C PRO A 28 -5.74 -1.39 0.76
N LEU A 29 -5.08 -1.14 -0.38
CA LEU A 29 -5.04 -2.10 -1.49
C LEU A 29 -4.22 -3.34 -1.13
N LEU A 30 -3.12 -3.18 -0.39
CA LEU A 30 -2.35 -4.31 0.14
C LEU A 30 -3.17 -5.16 1.11
N VAL A 31 -3.97 -4.51 1.98
CA VAL A 31 -4.89 -5.22 2.88
C VAL A 31 -5.93 -6.02 2.08
N ILE A 32 -6.54 -5.42 1.04
CA ILE A 32 -7.50 -6.12 0.18
C ILE A 32 -6.84 -7.33 -0.51
N LEU A 33 -5.65 -7.15 -1.07
CA LEU A 33 -4.90 -8.22 -1.74
C LEU A 33 -4.54 -9.36 -0.77
N ILE A 34 -4.14 -9.05 0.46
CA ILE A 34 -3.84 -10.07 1.47
C ILE A 34 -5.12 -10.83 1.86
N ASN A 35 -6.23 -10.11 2.03
CA ASN A 35 -7.50 -10.71 2.41
C ASN A 35 -8.16 -11.53 1.29
N SER A 36 -7.84 -11.28 0.01
CA SER A 36 -8.35 -12.10 -1.10
C SER A 36 -7.83 -13.54 -1.08
N PHE A 37 -6.76 -13.79 -0.32
CA PHE A 37 -6.23 -15.14 -0.08
C PHE A 37 -6.75 -15.77 1.21
N LYS A 38 -7.75 -15.19 1.88
CA LYS A 38 -8.27 -15.69 3.15
C LYS A 38 -9.71 -16.16 3.04
N THR A 39 -10.08 -17.14 3.86
CA THR A 39 -11.49 -17.48 4.07
C THR A 39 -12.27 -16.29 4.66
N ARG A 40 -13.57 -16.17 4.33
CA ARG A 40 -14.44 -15.09 4.84
C ARG A 40 -14.37 -14.93 6.37
N LYS A 41 -14.34 -16.03 7.12
CA LYS A 41 -14.23 -16.01 8.59
C LYS A 41 -12.93 -15.35 9.05
N ALA A 42 -11.81 -15.61 8.37
CA ALA A 42 -10.50 -15.06 8.72
C ALA A 42 -10.40 -13.56 8.38
N ILE A 43 -11.01 -13.10 7.28
CA ILE A 43 -11.05 -11.68 6.90
C ILE A 43 -11.67 -10.82 8.02
N PHE A 44 -12.80 -11.25 8.59
CA PHE A 44 -13.50 -10.47 9.63
C PHE A 44 -12.87 -10.57 11.02
N ARG A 45 -12.17 -11.66 11.33
CA ARG A 45 -11.49 -11.81 12.63
C ARG A 45 -10.17 -11.04 12.67
N GLU A 46 -9.34 -11.20 11.64
CA GLU A 46 -7.93 -10.83 11.66
C GLU A 46 -7.54 -10.14 10.33
N PRO A 47 -8.14 -8.98 9.99
CA PRO A 47 -8.03 -8.37 8.65
C PRO A 47 -6.61 -7.94 8.29
N LEU A 48 -5.76 -7.64 9.29
CA LEU A 48 -4.38 -7.17 9.06
C LEU A 48 -3.33 -8.28 9.16
N ALA A 49 -3.70 -9.49 9.56
CA ALA A 49 -2.76 -10.61 9.65
C ALA A 49 -2.35 -11.11 8.25
N LEU A 50 -1.20 -11.77 8.13
CA LEU A 50 -0.87 -12.50 6.90
C LEU A 50 -1.66 -13.83 6.84
N PRO A 51 -1.85 -14.43 5.64
CA PRO A 51 -2.48 -15.73 5.53
C PRO A 51 -1.61 -16.81 6.18
N THR A 52 -2.26 -17.72 6.89
CA THR A 52 -1.68 -18.94 7.44
C THR A 52 -2.19 -20.15 6.65
N PRO A 53 -1.58 -21.35 6.78
CA PRO A 53 -2.08 -22.54 6.12
C PRO A 53 -3.55 -22.84 6.40
N ASP A 54 -4.04 -22.54 7.62
CA ASP A 54 -5.44 -22.76 8.02
C ASP A 54 -6.41 -21.71 7.47
N THR A 55 -5.91 -20.53 7.11
CA THR A 55 -6.74 -19.41 6.66
C THR A 55 -6.68 -19.19 5.15
N PHE A 56 -5.68 -19.75 4.47
CA PHE A 56 -5.46 -19.59 3.04
C PHE A 56 -6.59 -20.17 2.19
N SER A 57 -7.05 -19.42 1.19
CA SER A 57 -8.09 -19.83 0.25
C SER A 57 -7.91 -19.13 -1.10
N LEU A 58 -8.23 -19.84 -2.19
CA LEU A 58 -8.27 -19.31 -3.56
C LEU A 58 -9.72 -19.18 -4.09
N VAL A 59 -10.71 -19.44 -3.24
CA VAL A 59 -12.12 -19.54 -3.66
C VAL A 59 -12.75 -18.16 -3.91
N GLY A 60 -12.24 -17.10 -3.26
CA GLY A 60 -12.77 -15.74 -3.38
C GLY A 60 -14.10 -15.56 -2.65
#